data_AF-A0A447TZA8-F1
#
_entry.id   AF-A0A447TZA8-F1
#
_cell.length_a   1.000
_cell.length_b   1.000
_cell.length_c   1.000
_cell.angle_alpha   90.00
_cell.angle_beta   90.00
_cell.angle_gamma   90.00
#
_symmetry.space_group_name_H-M   'P 1'
#
loop_
_entity.id
_entity.type
_entity.pdbx_description
1 polymer ?
#
loop_
_entity_poly.entity_id
_entity_poly.type
_entity_poly.pdbx_seq_one_letter_code
_entity_poly.pdbx_strand_id
1 'polypeptide(L)'
;MARIVGQKKAREIWFLCRQYDAQQALDMGLVNTVVPLADLEKETVRWCREMLQNSPMALRCLKAALNADCDGQAGLQELAGNAYHAVLHDGRRAGRP
;
A
#
# COMPACT_ATOMS: atom_id res chain seq x y z
N MET A 1 -5.36 9.13 6.82
CA MET A 1 -4.52 10.34 6.92
C MET A 1 -3.66 10.38 8.19
N ALA A 2 -4.23 10.37 9.39
CA ALA A 2 -3.42 10.49 10.63
C ALA A 2 -2.44 9.33 10.88
N ARG A 3 -2.70 8.13 10.34
CA ARG A 3 -1.76 7.00 10.33
C ARG A 3 -0.63 7.14 9.30
N ILE A 4 -0.76 8.07 8.35
CA ILE A 4 0.22 8.30 7.27
C ILE A 4 1.15 9.45 7.69
N VAL A 5 0.59 10.64 7.94
CA VAL A 5 1.37 11.86 8.23
C VAL A 5 1.46 12.20 9.73
N GLY A 6 0.85 11.38 10.59
CA GLY A 6 0.74 11.65 12.03
C GLY A 6 -0.43 12.57 12.41
N GLN A 7 -0.79 12.53 13.69
CA GLN A 7 -1.96 13.25 14.24
C GLN A 7 -1.85 14.78 14.13
N LYS A 8 -0.66 15.35 14.34
CA LYS A 8 -0.45 16.81 14.28
C LYS A 8 -0.65 17.35 12.86
N LYS A 9 0.05 16.78 11.87
CA LYS A 9 -0.04 17.21 10.47
C LYS A 9 -1.39 16.92 9.86
N ALA A 10 -2.03 15.78 10.19
CA ALA A 10 -3.38 15.52 9.73
C ALA A 10 -4.38 16.61 10.19
N ARG A 11 -4.31 17.05 11.46
CA ARG A 11 -5.16 18.15 11.95
C ARG A 11 -4.84 19.49 11.29
N GLU A 12 -3.55 19.79 11.08
CA GLU A 12 -3.12 21.01 10.36
C GLU A 12 -3.71 21.07 8.95
N ILE A 13 -3.64 19.97 8.19
CA ILE A 13 -4.19 19.86 6.84
C ILE A 13 -5.71 20.08 6.85
N TRP A 14 -6.44 19.39 7.73
CA TRP A 14 -7.91 19.47 7.77
C TRP A 14 -8.44 20.80 8.30
N PHE A 15 -7.77 21.43 9.27
CA PHE A 15 -8.27 22.66 9.88
C PHE A 15 -7.86 23.91 9.12
N LEU A 16 -6.69 23.90 8.47
CA LEU A 16 -6.16 25.10 7.81
C LEU A 16 -6.31 25.05 6.28
N CYS A 17 -6.65 23.89 5.69
CA CYS A 17 -6.87 23.71 4.25
C CYS A 17 -5.78 24.32 3.36
N ARG A 18 -4.53 24.31 3.84
CA ARG A 18 -3.38 24.86 3.09
C ARG A 18 -2.99 23.94 1.95
N GLN A 19 -2.39 24.53 0.92
CA GLN A 19 -1.75 23.78 -0.15
C GLN A 19 -0.31 23.45 0.25
N TYR A 20 0.13 22.26 -0.12
CA TYR A 20 1.48 21.77 0.12
C TYR A 20 2.09 21.34 -1.22
N ASP A 21 3.35 21.66 -1.43
CA ASP A 21 4.09 21.19 -2.60
C ASP A 21 4.47 19.71 -2.47
N ALA A 22 4.99 19.13 -3.56
CA ALA A 22 5.34 17.72 -3.63
C ALA A 22 6.44 17.34 -2.61
N GLN A 23 7.41 18.24 -2.37
CA GLN A 23 8.51 17.97 -1.45
C GLN A 23 8.02 17.99 0.00
N GLN A 24 7.18 18.95 0.37
CA GLN A 24 6.52 18.98 1.67
C GLN A 24 5.67 17.73 1.91
N ALA A 25 4.96 17.26 0.89
CA ALA A 25 4.19 16.02 0.96
C ALA A 25 5.09 14.80 1.20
N LEU A 26 6.28 14.75 0.60
CA LEU A 26 7.26 13.70 0.84
C LEU A 26 7.81 13.76 2.27
N ASP A 27 8.22 14.95 2.72
CA ASP A 27 8.82 15.16 4.04
C ASP A 27 7.85 14.80 5.19
N MET A 28 6.55 14.98 4.99
CA MET A 28 5.52 14.58 5.96
C MET A 28 5.06 13.11 5.82
N GLY A 29 5.57 12.37 4.82
CA GLY A 29 5.23 10.97 4.56
C GLY A 29 3.91 10.76 3.82
N LEU A 30 3.33 11.80 3.22
CA LEU A 30 2.09 11.71 2.45
C LEU A 30 2.28 11.02 1.10
N VAL A 31 3.44 11.20 0.48
CA VAL A 31 3.84 10.54 -0.78
C VAL A 31 5.15 9.79 -0.57
N ASN A 32 5.38 8.76 -1.38
CA ASN A 32 6.55 7.89 -1.22
C ASN A 32 7.80 8.38 -1.97
N THR A 33 7.64 9.12 -3.07
CA THR A 33 8.75 9.68 -3.86
C THR A 33 8.30 10.90 -4.66
N VAL A 34 9.25 11.76 -5.05
CA VAL A 34 9.04 12.95 -5.88
C VAL A 34 10.05 12.93 -7.02
N VAL A 35 9.56 13.04 -8.25
CA VAL A 35 10.37 13.09 -9.47
C VAL A 35 9.88 14.23 -10.37
N PRO A 36 10.71 14.73 -11.32
CA PRO A 36 10.26 15.65 -12.34
C PRO A 36 9.05 15.09 -13.10
N LEU A 37 8.13 15.97 -13.52
CA LEU A 37 6.90 15.55 -14.20
C LEU A 37 7.16 14.68 -15.44
N ALA A 38 8.23 14.99 -16.19
CA ALA A 38 8.64 14.22 -17.37
C ALA A 38 9.04 12.77 -17.06
N ASP A 39 9.45 12.47 -15.82
CA ASP A 39 9.89 11.15 -15.37
C ASP A 39 8.81 10.39 -14.58
N LEU A 40 7.65 11.00 -14.30
CA LEU A 40 6.62 10.43 -13.44
C LEU A 40 6.14 9.05 -13.92
N GLU A 41 5.86 8.91 -15.23
CA GLU A 41 5.44 7.64 -15.82
C GLU A 41 6.55 6.58 -15.74
N LYS A 42 7.78 6.98 -16.04
CA LYS A 42 8.95 6.10 -15.99
C LYS A 42 9.17 5.55 -14.59
N GLU A 43 9.11 6.40 -13.57
CA GLU A 43 9.23 6.00 -12.17
C GLU A 43 8.09 5.07 -11.75
N THR A 44 6.86 5.40 -12.12
CA THR A 44 5.66 4.59 -11.81
C THR A 44 5.76 3.19 -12.42
N VAL A 45 6.14 3.10 -13.71
CA VAL A 45 6.31 1.82 -14.40
C VAL A 45 7.46 1.02 -13.79
N ARG A 46 8.54 1.67 -13.34
CA ARG A 46 9.64 0.99 -12.64
C ARG A 46 9.12 0.28 -11.39
N TRP A 47 8.35 0.98 -10.55
CA TRP A 47 7.76 0.39 -9.33
C TRP A 47 6.80 -0.75 -9.65
N CYS A 48 5.97 -0.60 -10.69
CA CYS A 48 5.11 -1.69 -11.15
C CYS A 48 5.92 -2.93 -11.56
N ARG A 49 7.02 -2.75 -12.31
CA ARG A 49 7.90 -3.86 -12.71
C ARG A 49 8.57 -4.53 -11.52
N GLU A 50 9.01 -3.75 -10.52
CA GLU A 50 9.58 -4.27 -9.27
C GLU A 50 8.53 -5.09 -8.49
N MET A 51 7.30 -4.57 -8.35
CA MET A 51 6.22 -5.30 -7.70
C MET A 51 5.87 -6.60 -8.44
N LEU A 52 5.86 -6.59 -9.78
CA LEU A 52 5.56 -7.77 -10.61
C LEU A 52 6.57 -8.92 -10.46
N GLN A 53 7.75 -8.68 -9.88
CA GLN A 53 8.69 -9.76 -9.54
C GLN A 53 8.28 -10.56 -8.28
N ASN A 54 7.33 -10.05 -7.50
CA ASN A 54 6.86 -10.70 -6.28
C ASN A 54 5.66 -11.63 -6.55
N SER A 55 5.41 -12.56 -5.63
CA SER A 55 4.23 -13.42 -5.68
C SER A 55 2.94 -12.58 -5.67
N PRO A 56 2.06 -12.71 -6.69
CA PRO A 56 0.78 -12.01 -6.71
C PRO A 56 -0.10 -12.32 -5.48
N MET A 57 0.02 -13.55 -4.94
CA MET A 57 -0.69 -13.95 -3.74
C MET A 57 -0.14 -13.27 -2.49
N ALA A 58 1.18 -13.19 -2.38
CA ALA A 58 1.83 -12.50 -1.26
C ALA A 58 1.47 -11.01 -1.23
N LEU A 59 1.52 -10.32 -2.38
CA LEU A 59 1.13 -8.92 -2.48
C LEU A 59 -0.34 -8.70 -2.08
N ARG A 60 -1.24 -9.59 -2.51
CA ARG A 60 -2.66 -9.54 -2.13
C ARG A 60 -2.84 -9.70 -0.62
N CYS A 61 -2.21 -10.71 -0.02
CA CYS A 61 -2.31 -10.96 1.42
C CYS A 61 -1.71 -9.81 2.23
N LEU A 62 -0.56 -9.28 1.83
CA LEU A 62 0.09 -8.15 2.50
C LEU A 62 -0.80 -6.91 2.46
N LYS A 63 -1.37 -6.58 1.30
CA LYS A 63 -2.28 -5.44 1.17
C LYS A 63 -3.51 -5.59 2.09
N ALA A 64 -4.13 -6.77 2.10
CA ALA A 64 -5.28 -7.03 2.96
C ALA A 64 -4.91 -6.97 4.45
N ALA A 65 -3.73 -7.47 4.83
CA ALA A 65 -3.25 -7.41 6.21
C ALA A 65 -3.02 -5.97 6.69
N LEU A 66 -2.44 -5.12 5.84
CA LEU A 66 -2.23 -3.70 6.15
C LEU A 66 -3.57 -2.95 6.27
N ASN A 67 -4.54 -3.26 5.41
CA ASN A 67 -5.88 -2.68 5.49
C ASN A 67 -6.65 -3.14 6.73
N ALA A 68 -6.46 -4.38 7.18
CA ALA A 68 -7.15 -4.93 8.35
C ALA A 68 -6.91 -4.14 9.65
N ASP A 69 -5.73 -3.52 9.82
CA ASP A 69 -5.44 -2.64 10.95
C ASP A 69 -6.35 -1.39 10.98
N CYS A 70 -6.82 -0.93 9.82
CA CYS A 70 -7.65 0.26 9.68
C CYS A 70 -9.15 -0.07 9.57
N ASP A 71 -9.49 -1.14 8.86
CA ASP A 71 -10.88 -1.48 8.51
C ASP A 71 -11.55 -2.42 9.53
N GLY A 72 -10.80 -2.84 10.55
CA GLY A 72 -11.31 -3.67 11.64
C GLY A 72 -11.84 -5.02 11.17
N GLN A 73 -13.06 -5.38 11.60
CA GLN A 73 -13.65 -6.70 11.30
C GLN A 73 -13.80 -6.95 9.79
N ALA A 74 -14.11 -5.93 9.00
CA ALA A 74 -14.25 -6.06 7.55
C ALA A 74 -12.90 -6.42 6.89
N GLY A 75 -11.82 -5.74 7.29
CA GLY A 75 -10.49 -6.02 6.75
C GLY A 75 -9.93 -7.38 7.23
N LEU A 76 -10.25 -7.80 8.46
CA LEU A 76 -9.90 -9.14 8.95
C LEU A 76 -10.59 -10.25 8.13
N GLN A 77 -11.85 -10.06 7.74
CA GLN A 77 -12.57 -11.00 6.89
C GLN A 77 -11.97 -11.08 5.48
N GLU A 78 -11.57 -9.95 4.89
CA GLU A 78 -10.89 -9.93 3.59
C GLU A 78 -9.53 -10.65 3.66
N LEU A 79 -8.73 -10.38 4.69
CA LEU A 79 -7.46 -11.06 4.92
C LEU A 79 -7.66 -12.58 5.05
N ALA A 80 -8.62 -13.02 5.84
CA ALA A 80 -8.92 -14.44 6.03
C ALA A 80 -9.30 -15.12 4.71
N GLY A 81 -10.12 -14.48 3.87
CA GLY A 81 -10.46 -14.98 2.53
C GLY A 81 -9.24 -15.12 1.62
N ASN A 82 -8.35 -14.14 1.62
CA ASN A 82 -7.11 -14.16 0.83
C ASN A 82 -6.14 -15.25 1.31
N ALA A 83 -5.97 -15.41 2.62
CA ALA A 83 -5.14 -16.46 3.20
C ALA A 83 -5.68 -17.86 2.88
N TYR A 84 -7.00 -18.05 2.96
CA TYR A 84 -7.64 -19.32 2.59
C TYR A 84 -7.39 -19.68 1.12
N HIS A 85 -7.55 -18.71 0.21
CA HIS A 85 -7.26 -18.91 -1.20
C HIS A 85 -5.78 -19.25 -1.45
N ALA A 86 -4.86 -18.64 -0.71
CA ALA A 86 -3.43 -18.96 -0.80
C ALA A 86 -3.16 -20.44 -0.43
N VAL A 87 -3.72 -20.91 0.68
CA VAL A 87 -3.54 -22.29 1.15
C VAL A 87 -4.09 -23.31 0.14
N LEU A 88 -5.29 -23.06 -0.41
CA LEU A 88 -5.94 -24.00 -1.33
C LEU A 88 -5.28 -24.08 -2.71
N HIS A 89 -4.87 -22.94 -3.26
CA HIS A 89 -4.41 -22.87 -4.65
C HIS A 89 -2.89 -22.97 -4.78
N ASP A 90 -2.12 -22.57 -3.77
CA ASP A 90 -0.65 -22.63 -3.81
C ASP A 90 -0.11 -23.93 -3.16
N GLY A 91 -0.78 -24.45 -2.13
CA GLY A 91 -0.43 -25.71 -1.48
C GLY A 91 -0.51 -26.94 -2.38
N ARG A 92 -1.26 -26.90 -3.49
CA ARG A 92 -1.29 -27.98 -4.50
C ARG A 92 -0.09 -28.00 -5.45
N ARG A 93 0.74 -26.96 -5.49
CA ARG A 93 1.96 -26.92 -6.32
C ARG A 93 3.21 -27.43 -5.59
N ALA A 94 3.20 -27.46 -4.26
CA ALA A 94 4.31 -27.92 -3.43
C ALA A 94 4.34 -29.45 -3.17
N GLY A 95 3.47 -30.23 -3.83
CA GLY A 95 3.27 -31.66 -3.57
C GLY A 95 3.20 -32.54 -4.82
N ARG A 96 4.14 -32.39 -5.75
CA ARG A 96 4.39 -33.39 -6.80
C ARG A 96 5.89 -33.73 -6.82
N PRO A 97 6.29 -35.01 -6.79
CA PRO A 97 7.69 -35.41 -6.92
C PRO A 97 8.28 -34.95 -8.26
#